data_AF-A0AAW7DAH6-F1
#
_entry.id   AF-A0AAW7DAH6-F1
#
_cell.length_a   1.000
_cell.length_b   1.000
_cell.length_c   1.000
_cell.angle_alpha   90.00
_cell.angle_beta   90.00
_cell.angle_gamma   90.00
#
_symmetry.space_group_name_H-M   'P 1'
#
loop_
_entity.id
_entity.type
_entity.pdbx_description
1 polymer ?
#
loop_
_entity_poly.entity_id
_entity_poly.type
_entity_poly.pdbx_seq_one_letter_code
_entity_poly.pdbx_strand_id
1 'polypeptide(L)'
;MNGSKFKMQYYRFLKYLDKNPHPQTIVWNLDTFSFSHIDEVFQPNQYVPFMLWNYKLYAYLKEYENADWKDYVIPFYRYEDQKYWKDEIQKATKEKVDKNGDFRLKGFKSYNRKWNVNWANLKAKDAEFDAEVYPLLEELIQRCQQENIQLIFTIAPEFYKGQGYMLNRDEIVGRYQKTLQKYDLPLLDYSDDSISYQQKWFYNTTHLNDKGADEFTRRLVTALKPYMR
;
A
#
# COMPACT_ATOMS: atom_id res chain seq x y z
N MET A 1 -1.79 -1.77 -3.51
CA MET A 1 -3.03 -1.87 -2.69
C MET A 1 -3.06 -0.69 -1.75
N ASN A 2 -4.20 -0.02 -1.56
CA ASN A 2 -4.25 1.26 -0.85
C ASN A 2 -4.24 1.08 0.68
N GLY A 3 -3.36 1.80 1.38
CA GLY A 3 -3.39 2.07 2.82
C GLY A 3 -3.22 0.89 3.79
N SER A 4 -3.18 -0.36 3.31
CA SER A 4 -2.88 -1.53 4.13
C SER A 4 -1.38 -1.75 4.28
N LYS A 5 -0.91 -2.18 5.46
CA LYS A 5 0.48 -2.59 5.72
C LYS A 5 0.85 -3.90 5.03
N PHE A 6 2.14 -4.21 4.99
CA PHE A 6 2.68 -5.34 4.22
C PHE A 6 1.98 -6.67 4.50
N LYS A 7 1.68 -7.00 5.77
CA LYS A 7 0.96 -8.23 6.15
C LYS A 7 -0.36 -8.41 5.38
N MET A 8 -1.17 -7.37 5.31
CA MET A 8 -2.46 -7.40 4.61
C MET A 8 -2.32 -7.31 3.09
N GLN A 9 -1.27 -6.64 2.60
CA GLN A 9 -0.91 -6.67 1.19
C GLN A 9 -0.54 -8.10 0.75
N TYR A 10 0.29 -8.79 1.53
CA TYR A 10 0.69 -10.17 1.29
C TYR A 10 -0.50 -11.13 1.32
N TYR A 11 -1.40 -11.02 2.30
CA TYR A 11 -2.63 -11.81 2.33
C TYR A 11 -3.48 -11.66 1.06
N ARG A 12 -3.67 -10.42 0.59
CA ARG A 12 -4.42 -10.14 -0.64
C ARG A 12 -3.73 -10.71 -1.87
N PHE A 13 -2.40 -10.66 -1.93
CA PHE A 13 -1.62 -11.32 -2.98
C PHE A 13 -1.87 -12.84 -2.99
N LEU A 14 -1.80 -13.51 -1.82
CA LEU A 14 -2.11 -14.95 -1.73
C LEU A 14 -3.53 -15.28 -2.20
N LYS A 15 -4.50 -14.43 -1.85
CA LYS A 15 -5.89 -14.58 -2.32
C LYS A 15 -6.06 -14.34 -3.81
N TYR A 16 -5.29 -13.42 -4.38
CA TYR A 16 -5.28 -13.19 -5.82
C TYR A 16 -4.83 -14.46 -6.55
N LEU A 17 -3.70 -15.06 -6.14
CA LEU A 17 -3.19 -16.29 -6.77
C LEU A 17 -4.14 -17.49 -6.64
N ASP A 18 -4.84 -17.63 -5.50
CA ASP A 18 -5.82 -18.70 -5.28
C ASP A 18 -7.05 -18.64 -6.22
N LYS A 19 -7.33 -17.47 -6.81
CA LYS A 19 -8.60 -17.22 -7.53
C LYS A 19 -8.43 -16.70 -8.95
N ASN A 20 -7.22 -16.35 -9.36
CA ASN A 20 -6.97 -15.68 -10.63
C ASN A 20 -5.76 -16.29 -11.35
N PRO A 21 -5.67 -16.13 -12.67
CA PRO A 21 -4.45 -16.42 -13.40
C PRO A 21 -3.24 -15.70 -12.78
N HIS A 22 -2.13 -16.43 -12.66
CA HIS A 22 -0.91 -15.88 -12.07
C HIS A 22 -0.36 -14.76 -12.97
N PRO A 23 0.03 -13.62 -12.41
CA PRO A 23 0.58 -12.52 -13.20
C PRO A 23 1.99 -12.89 -13.65
N GLN A 24 2.39 -12.42 -14.83
CA GLN A 24 3.78 -12.61 -15.28
C GLN A 24 4.75 -11.76 -14.45
N THR A 25 4.34 -10.54 -14.11
CA THR A 25 5.15 -9.57 -13.37
C THR A 25 4.32 -8.88 -12.30
N ILE A 26 4.94 -8.65 -11.14
CA ILE A 26 4.42 -7.83 -10.06
C ILE A 26 5.40 -6.70 -9.78
N VAL A 27 4.87 -5.47 -9.74
CA VAL A 27 5.60 -4.28 -9.27
C VAL A 27 5.08 -3.94 -7.88
N TRP A 28 5.95 -4.05 -6.87
CA TRP A 28 5.58 -3.86 -5.47
C TRP A 28 6.22 -2.60 -4.91
N ASN A 29 5.40 -1.65 -4.46
CA ASN A 29 5.89 -0.43 -3.84
C ASN A 29 6.24 -0.67 -2.36
N LEU A 30 7.42 -0.23 -1.95
CA LEU A 30 7.86 -0.12 -0.57
C LEU A 30 7.96 1.36 -0.17
N ASP A 31 7.79 1.63 1.11
CA ASP A 31 7.96 2.93 1.74
C ASP A 31 8.41 2.72 3.19
N THR A 32 8.77 3.80 3.87
CA THR A 32 9.25 3.77 5.26
C THR A 32 8.24 3.17 6.25
N PHE A 33 6.96 3.10 5.88
CA PHE A 33 5.88 2.62 6.74
C PHE A 33 5.31 1.27 6.31
N SER A 34 5.92 0.60 5.32
CA SER A 34 5.37 -0.62 4.72
C SER A 34 5.25 -1.74 5.73
N PHE A 35 6.25 -1.83 6.61
CA PHE A 35 6.34 -2.81 7.71
C PHE A 35 6.12 -2.15 9.08
N SER A 36 5.44 -1.01 9.16
CA SER A 36 5.07 -0.48 10.48
C SER A 36 3.85 -1.24 11.04
N HIS A 37 3.70 -1.24 12.36
CA HIS A 37 2.48 -1.70 13.00
C HIS A 37 1.31 -0.73 12.70
N ILE A 38 0.08 -1.25 12.80
CA ILE A 38 -1.15 -0.45 12.94
C ILE A 38 -2.01 -1.18 13.96
N ASP A 39 -2.58 -0.45 14.91
CA ASP A 39 -3.40 -1.07 15.96
C ASP A 39 -4.76 -1.51 15.41
N GLU A 40 -5.31 -0.75 14.46
CA GLU A 40 -6.63 -0.98 13.87
C GLU A 40 -6.55 -1.48 12.42
N VAL A 41 -7.51 -2.33 12.05
CA VAL A 41 -7.71 -2.73 10.65
C VAL A 41 -8.00 -1.50 9.78
N PHE A 42 -7.11 -1.21 8.83
CA PHE A 42 -7.34 -0.15 7.84
C PHE A 42 -8.57 -0.46 6.97
N GLN A 43 -9.59 0.41 7.01
CA GLN A 43 -10.84 0.28 6.24
C GLN A 43 -11.50 -1.11 6.44
N PRO A 44 -12.00 -1.41 7.65
CA PRO A 44 -12.45 -2.75 8.02
C PRO A 44 -13.63 -3.26 7.18
N ASN A 45 -14.46 -2.35 6.68
CA ASN A 45 -15.56 -2.64 5.74
C ASN A 45 -15.16 -3.41 4.49
N GLN A 46 -13.90 -3.29 4.04
CA GLN A 46 -13.40 -4.00 2.87
C GLN A 46 -13.42 -5.52 3.08
N TYR A 47 -13.46 -5.96 4.33
CA TYR A 47 -13.41 -7.36 4.72
C TYR A 47 -14.78 -7.90 5.16
N VAL A 48 -15.68 -7.04 5.64
CA VAL A 48 -16.99 -7.40 6.22
C VAL A 48 -17.78 -8.41 5.36
N PRO A 49 -17.93 -8.25 4.03
CA PRO A 49 -18.66 -9.24 3.22
C PRO A 49 -18.04 -10.64 3.22
N PHE A 50 -16.74 -10.76 3.53
CA PHE A 50 -15.95 -11.98 3.41
C PHE A 50 -15.58 -12.60 4.77
N MET A 51 -16.07 -12.07 5.89
CA MET A 51 -15.68 -12.53 7.23
C MET A 51 -16.36 -13.84 7.65
N LEU A 52 -17.62 -14.08 7.29
CA LEU A 52 -18.35 -15.27 7.76
C LEU A 52 -17.59 -16.56 7.40
N TRP A 53 -17.22 -17.32 8.44
CA TRP A 53 -16.47 -18.58 8.37
C TRP A 53 -15.11 -18.50 7.67
N ASN A 54 -14.55 -17.30 7.50
CA ASN A 54 -13.25 -17.10 6.89
C ASN A 54 -12.14 -17.05 7.95
N TYR A 55 -11.85 -18.19 8.55
CA TYR A 55 -10.84 -18.30 9.61
C TYR A 55 -9.42 -17.94 9.15
N LYS A 56 -9.14 -18.04 7.84
CA LYS A 56 -7.87 -17.57 7.27
C LYS A 56 -7.78 -16.04 7.38
N LEU A 57 -8.82 -15.32 7.00
CA LEU A 57 -8.88 -13.87 7.17
C LEU A 57 -8.77 -13.48 8.64
N TYR A 58 -9.48 -14.19 9.53
CA TYR A 58 -9.38 -13.96 10.97
C TYR A 58 -7.95 -14.12 11.48
N ALA A 59 -7.22 -15.16 11.07
CA ALA A 59 -5.83 -15.35 11.48
C ALA A 59 -4.90 -14.19 11.09
N TYR A 60 -5.19 -13.49 9.99
CA TYR A 60 -4.45 -12.29 9.57
C TYR A 60 -4.90 -11.01 10.28
N LEU A 61 -6.15 -10.96 10.77
CA LEU A 61 -6.73 -9.77 11.38
C LEU A 61 -6.80 -9.81 12.91
N LYS A 62 -6.73 -10.98 13.55
CA LYS A 62 -6.96 -11.17 15.00
C LYS A 62 -6.01 -10.40 15.93
N GLU A 63 -4.91 -9.89 15.41
CA GLU A 63 -3.94 -9.09 16.17
C GLU A 63 -4.32 -7.62 16.23
N TYR A 64 -5.24 -7.16 15.37
CA TYR A 64 -5.74 -5.78 15.42
C TYR A 64 -6.81 -5.63 16.51
N GLU A 65 -6.80 -4.49 17.20
CA GLU A 65 -7.67 -4.22 18.36
C GLU A 65 -9.17 -4.35 18.04
N ASN A 66 -9.57 -4.02 16.81
CA ASN A 66 -10.96 -4.04 16.36
C ASN A 66 -11.38 -5.33 15.64
N ALA A 67 -10.60 -6.42 15.76
CA ALA A 67 -10.98 -7.72 15.21
C ALA A 67 -11.80 -8.54 16.22
N ASP A 68 -13.12 -8.62 16.03
CA ASP A 68 -14.02 -9.44 16.86
C ASP A 68 -14.24 -10.82 16.22
N TRP A 69 -13.99 -11.90 16.96
CA TRP A 69 -14.23 -13.27 16.48
C TRP A 69 -15.70 -13.50 16.12
N LYS A 70 -16.63 -12.78 16.75
CA LYS A 70 -18.08 -12.89 16.46
C LYS A 70 -18.40 -12.50 15.02
N ASP A 71 -17.65 -11.58 14.42
CA ASP A 71 -17.82 -11.18 13.01
C ASP A 71 -17.65 -12.36 12.03
N TYR A 72 -16.89 -13.37 12.45
CA TYR A 72 -16.55 -14.55 11.67
C TYR A 72 -17.45 -15.75 11.96
N VAL A 73 -18.20 -15.75 13.07
CA VAL A 73 -18.96 -16.92 13.53
C VAL A 73 -20.46 -16.67 13.55
N ILE A 74 -20.89 -15.50 14.00
CA ILE A 74 -22.32 -15.19 14.16
C ILE A 74 -22.83 -14.57 12.84
N PRO A 75 -23.82 -15.19 12.17
CA PRO A 75 -24.46 -14.59 11.01
C PRO A 75 -24.97 -13.17 11.33
N PHE A 76 -24.69 -12.24 10.43
CA PHE A 76 -25.10 -10.84 10.49
C PHE A 76 -24.56 -9.94 11.61
N TYR A 77 -23.87 -10.46 12.64
CA TYR A 77 -23.34 -9.66 13.76
C TYR A 77 -22.47 -8.47 13.30
N ARG A 78 -21.56 -8.70 12.36
CA ARG A 78 -20.70 -7.67 11.73
C ARG A 78 -21.41 -6.53 11.01
N TYR A 79 -22.75 -6.58 10.89
CA TYR A 79 -23.56 -5.50 10.32
C TYR A 79 -24.38 -4.74 11.38
N GLU A 80 -24.24 -5.07 12.66
CA GLU A 80 -24.89 -4.35 13.76
C GLU A 80 -24.37 -2.91 13.85
N ASP A 81 -23.05 -2.70 13.76
CA ASP A 81 -22.46 -1.37 13.71
C ASP A 81 -22.56 -0.76 12.30
N GLN A 82 -23.60 0.05 12.12
CA GLN A 82 -23.85 0.79 10.88
C GLN A 82 -23.11 2.13 10.80
N LYS A 83 -22.33 2.53 11.83
CA LYS A 83 -21.66 3.84 11.86
C LYS A 83 -20.76 4.01 10.66
N TYR A 84 -19.98 2.98 10.35
CA TYR A 84 -19.08 3.01 9.21
C TYR A 84 -19.83 3.10 7.86
N TRP A 85 -20.91 2.34 7.68
CA TRP A 85 -21.71 2.38 6.45
C TRP A 85 -22.40 3.73 6.24
N LYS A 86 -22.86 4.37 7.31
CA LYS A 86 -23.41 5.74 7.26
C LYS A 86 -22.36 6.73 6.77
N ASP A 87 -21.14 6.65 7.31
CA ASP A 87 -20.04 7.52 6.92
C ASP A 87 -19.63 7.31 5.46
N GLU A 88 -19.55 6.06 4.99
CA GLU A 88 -19.21 5.77 3.59
C GLU A 88 -20.32 6.17 2.62
N ILE A 89 -21.59 5.94 2.96
CA ILE A 89 -22.72 6.43 2.14
C ILE A 89 -22.64 7.96 2.03
N GLN A 90 -22.39 8.65 3.14
CA GLN A 90 -22.23 10.10 3.13
C GLN A 90 -21.03 10.53 2.29
N LYS A 91 -19.89 9.85 2.36
CA LYS A 91 -18.71 10.14 1.53
C LYS A 91 -18.98 9.87 0.05
N ALA A 92 -19.67 8.78 -0.29
CA ALA A 92 -20.01 8.39 -1.65
C ALA A 92 -20.81 9.49 -2.37
N THR A 93 -21.67 10.23 -1.67
CA THR A 93 -22.39 11.38 -2.27
C THR A 93 -21.46 12.51 -2.76
N LYS A 94 -20.23 12.59 -2.23
CA LYS A 94 -19.21 13.57 -2.64
C LYS A 94 -18.30 13.03 -3.74
N GLU A 95 -18.38 11.73 -4.03
CA GLU A 95 -17.56 11.09 -5.03
C GLU A 95 -18.16 11.29 -6.42
N LYS A 96 -17.36 11.89 -7.32
CA LYS A 96 -17.74 12.01 -8.72
C LYS A 96 -17.37 10.72 -9.45
N VAL A 97 -18.37 10.11 -10.06
CA VAL A 97 -18.23 9.05 -11.07
C VAL A 97 -18.11 9.69 -12.47
N ASP A 98 -17.53 8.96 -13.42
CA ASP A 98 -17.50 9.39 -14.80
C ASP A 98 -18.87 9.20 -15.48
N LYS A 99 -18.95 9.52 -16.78
CA LYS A 99 -20.17 9.40 -17.58
C LYS A 99 -20.74 7.98 -17.66
N ASN A 100 -19.93 6.96 -17.41
CA ASN A 100 -20.33 5.55 -17.40
C ASN A 100 -20.73 5.07 -15.99
N GLY A 101 -20.62 5.93 -14.98
CA GLY A 101 -20.81 5.56 -13.58
C GLY A 101 -19.56 4.97 -12.93
N ASP A 102 -18.40 4.98 -13.60
CA ASP A 102 -17.19 4.39 -13.06
C ASP A 102 -16.51 5.36 -12.08
N PHE A 103 -16.18 4.85 -10.88
CA PHE A 103 -15.43 5.60 -9.87
C PHE A 103 -13.93 5.68 -10.20
N ARG A 104 -13.40 4.65 -10.90
CA ARG A 104 -11.99 4.49 -11.28
C ARG A 104 -11.90 4.20 -12.78
N LEU A 105 -10.96 4.84 -13.47
CA LEU A 105 -10.66 4.53 -14.86
C LEU A 105 -9.62 3.39 -14.89
N LYS A 106 -10.03 2.19 -15.36
CA LYS A 106 -9.15 1.00 -15.44
C LYS A 106 -8.44 0.69 -14.11
N GLY A 107 -9.16 0.81 -13.00
CA GLY A 107 -8.64 0.56 -11.64
C GLY A 107 -7.82 1.72 -11.04
N PHE A 108 -7.53 2.78 -11.79
CA PHE A 108 -6.80 3.95 -11.32
C PHE A 108 -7.72 5.13 -10.99
N LYS A 109 -7.37 5.85 -9.91
CA LYS A 109 -7.96 7.14 -9.57
C LYS A 109 -6.88 8.01 -8.94
N SER A 110 -6.56 9.13 -9.58
CA SER A 110 -5.65 10.12 -9.04
C SER A 110 -6.38 11.09 -8.12
N TYR A 111 -5.61 11.83 -7.32
CA TYR A 111 -6.12 12.88 -6.44
C TYR A 111 -5.52 14.22 -6.85
N ASN A 112 -6.34 15.07 -7.49
CA ASN A 112 -5.98 16.46 -7.74
C ASN A 112 -6.15 17.28 -6.45
N ARG A 113 -5.20 17.12 -5.54
CA ARG A 113 -5.13 17.88 -4.28
C ARG A 113 -4.06 18.96 -4.41
N LYS A 114 -4.34 20.13 -3.85
CA LYS A 114 -3.36 21.20 -3.74
C LYS A 114 -2.37 20.89 -2.61
N TRP A 115 -1.15 21.39 -2.75
CA TRP A 115 -0.15 21.36 -1.68
C TRP A 115 -0.71 21.94 -0.39
N ASN A 116 -0.73 21.13 0.66
CA ASN A 116 -1.14 21.54 2.00
C ASN A 116 -0.27 20.83 3.04
N VAL A 117 0.75 21.54 3.53
CA VAL A 117 1.65 21.05 4.57
C VAL A 117 1.76 22.10 5.67
N ASN A 118 1.44 21.69 6.90
CA ASN A 118 1.72 22.48 8.08
C ASN A 118 3.06 22.02 8.67
N TRP A 119 4.12 22.74 8.31
CA TRP A 119 5.49 22.44 8.75
C TRP A 119 5.66 22.45 10.27
N ALA A 120 4.88 23.24 11.01
CA ALA A 120 4.96 23.30 12.48
C ALA A 120 4.47 22.02 13.16
N ASN A 121 3.61 21.24 12.49
CA ASN A 121 3.09 19.98 13.01
C ASN A 121 3.96 18.77 12.64
N LEU A 122 4.92 18.95 11.73
CA LEU A 122 5.82 17.88 11.32
C LEU A 122 7.00 17.82 12.28
N LYS A 123 6.96 16.82 13.17
CA LYS A 123 8.05 16.51 14.08
C LYS A 123 8.82 15.31 13.55
N ALA A 124 10.14 15.46 13.47
CA ALA A 124 11.02 14.35 13.15
C ALA A 124 10.87 13.26 14.23
N LYS A 125 10.80 12.01 13.79
CA LYS A 125 10.71 10.83 14.66
C LYS A 125 11.24 9.62 13.92
N ASP A 126 11.48 8.54 14.64
CA ASP A 126 11.68 7.24 14.00
C ASP A 126 10.35 6.73 13.43
N ALA A 127 10.42 6.15 12.24
CA ALA A 127 9.36 5.29 11.74
C ALA A 127 9.39 3.97 12.50
N GLU A 128 8.22 3.51 12.87
CA GLU A 128 8.05 2.19 13.46
C GLU A 128 8.35 1.09 12.42
N PHE A 129 9.00 0.03 12.88
CA PHE A 129 9.36 -1.12 12.06
C PHE A 129 9.06 -2.42 12.82
N ASP A 130 8.10 -3.17 12.30
CA ASP A 130 7.66 -4.46 12.83
C ASP A 130 8.57 -5.57 12.29
N ALA A 131 9.51 -6.00 13.13
CA ALA A 131 10.45 -7.06 12.81
C ALA A 131 9.79 -8.44 12.69
N GLU A 132 8.60 -8.64 13.26
CA GLU A 132 7.86 -9.91 13.16
C GLU A 132 7.13 -10.05 11.82
N VAL A 133 6.73 -8.93 11.22
CA VAL A 133 6.11 -8.89 9.88
C VAL A 133 7.16 -8.88 8.77
N TYR A 134 8.37 -8.38 9.03
CA TYR A 134 9.41 -8.26 8.02
C TYR A 134 9.78 -9.56 7.28
N PRO A 135 9.83 -10.75 7.93
CA PRO A 135 10.04 -12.04 7.26
C PRO A 135 9.08 -12.32 6.09
N LEU A 136 7.86 -11.72 6.10
CA LEU A 136 6.91 -11.86 4.99
C LEU A 136 7.46 -11.32 3.66
N LEU A 137 8.47 -10.44 3.68
CA LEU A 137 9.14 -9.99 2.46
C LEU A 137 9.86 -11.15 1.76
N GLU A 138 10.59 -11.98 2.52
CA GLU A 138 11.25 -13.16 1.95
C GLU A 138 10.20 -14.22 1.54
N GLU A 139 9.10 -14.37 2.29
CA GLU A 139 8.00 -15.26 1.89
C GLU A 139 7.34 -14.82 0.58
N LEU A 140 7.15 -13.51 0.35
CA LEU A 140 6.68 -12.97 -0.92
C LEU A 140 7.64 -13.33 -2.06
N ILE A 141 8.93 -13.11 -1.86
CA ILE A 141 9.97 -13.40 -2.86
C ILE A 141 9.96 -14.89 -3.22
N GLN A 142 10.02 -15.76 -2.21
CA GLN A 142 10.04 -17.21 -2.40
C GLN A 142 8.75 -17.68 -3.09
N ARG A 143 7.60 -17.13 -2.70
CA ARG A 143 6.33 -17.48 -3.35
C ARG A 143 6.33 -17.06 -4.82
N CYS A 144 6.77 -15.85 -5.15
CA CYS A 144 6.86 -15.42 -6.55
C CYS A 144 7.83 -16.30 -7.37
N GLN A 145 8.96 -16.70 -6.80
CA GLN A 145 9.90 -17.62 -7.46
C GLN A 145 9.29 -18.99 -7.75
N GLN A 146 8.57 -19.58 -6.78
CA GLN A 146 7.86 -20.86 -6.94
C GLN A 146 6.80 -20.79 -8.05
N GLU A 147 6.12 -19.65 -8.15
CA GLU A 147 5.02 -19.43 -9.08
C GLU A 147 5.48 -18.88 -10.44
N ASN A 148 6.80 -18.76 -10.64
CA ASN A 148 7.42 -18.16 -11.83
C ASN A 148 6.89 -16.74 -12.15
N ILE A 149 6.67 -15.94 -11.10
CA ILE A 149 6.25 -14.55 -11.16
C ILE A 149 7.48 -13.65 -11.02
N GLN A 150 7.72 -12.79 -12.00
CA GLN A 150 8.78 -11.78 -11.90
C GLN A 150 8.38 -10.73 -10.86
N LEU A 151 9.27 -10.49 -9.88
CA LEU A 151 9.03 -9.49 -8.84
C LEU A 151 10.00 -8.31 -9.00
N ILE A 152 9.45 -7.11 -9.05
CA ILE A 152 10.18 -5.84 -9.14
C ILE A 152 9.71 -4.96 -8.00
N PHE A 153 10.64 -4.37 -7.26
CA PHE A 153 10.31 -3.44 -6.20
C PHE A 153 10.50 -1.99 -6.66
N THR A 154 9.74 -1.08 -6.07
CA THR A 154 9.91 0.36 -6.28
C THR A 154 9.71 1.12 -4.98
N ILE A 155 10.35 2.27 -4.84
CA ILE A 155 10.03 3.25 -3.81
C ILE A 155 9.57 4.51 -4.54
N ALA A 156 8.31 4.90 -4.32
CA ALA A 156 7.74 6.07 -4.95
C ALA A 156 8.43 7.37 -4.48
N PRO A 157 8.42 8.45 -5.30
CA PRO A 157 8.98 9.73 -4.90
C PRO A 157 8.30 10.31 -3.66
N GLU A 158 9.09 10.90 -2.78
CA GLU A 158 8.66 11.72 -1.66
C GLU A 158 9.27 13.11 -1.82
N PHE A 159 8.55 14.18 -1.43
CA PHE A 159 9.13 15.52 -1.51
C PHE A 159 10.38 15.60 -0.64
N TYR A 160 11.50 16.09 -1.16
CA TYR A 160 12.82 15.96 -0.53
C TYR A 160 12.86 16.49 0.92
N LYS A 161 12.19 17.61 1.22
CA LYS A 161 12.08 18.15 2.59
C LYS A 161 11.30 17.23 3.54
N GLY A 162 10.44 16.40 2.99
CA GLY A 162 9.65 15.39 3.69
C GLY A 162 10.46 14.19 4.17
N GLN A 163 11.54 13.85 3.48
CA GLN A 163 12.28 12.62 3.74
C GLN A 163 12.98 12.64 5.10
N GLY A 164 13.45 13.82 5.54
CA GLY A 164 14.11 14.01 6.83
C GLY A 164 13.20 13.95 8.06
N TYR A 165 11.88 13.71 7.90
CA TYR A 165 10.99 13.53 9.06
C TYR A 165 11.08 12.14 9.67
N MET A 166 11.49 11.14 8.90
CA MET A 166 11.72 9.80 9.41
C MET A 166 13.22 9.60 9.61
N LEU A 167 13.67 9.71 10.86
CA LEU A 167 15.10 9.76 11.20
C LEU A 167 15.84 8.45 10.85
N ASN A 168 15.15 7.32 10.92
CA ASN A 168 15.66 5.99 10.59
C ASN A 168 15.28 5.52 9.17
N ARG A 169 14.90 6.44 8.26
CA ARG A 169 14.52 6.09 6.88
C ARG A 169 15.61 5.30 6.16
N ASP A 170 16.85 5.77 6.23
CA ASP A 170 17.97 5.15 5.52
C ASP A 170 18.27 3.74 6.05
N GLU A 171 18.08 3.53 7.36
CA GLU A 171 18.18 2.21 7.97
C GLU A 171 17.12 1.25 7.39
N ILE A 172 15.86 1.70 7.33
CA ILE A 172 14.74 0.90 6.81
C ILE A 172 14.93 0.58 5.32
N VAL A 173 15.29 1.57 4.51
CA VAL A 173 15.56 1.36 3.08
C VAL A 173 16.77 0.46 2.88
N GLY A 174 17.83 0.61 3.69
CA GLY A 174 18.99 -0.26 3.69
C GLY A 174 18.67 -1.71 4.02
N ARG A 175 17.71 -1.98 4.91
CA ARG A 175 17.19 -3.33 5.17
C ARG A 175 16.55 -3.92 3.90
N TYR A 176 15.71 -3.16 3.20
CA TYR A 176 15.12 -3.61 1.93
C TYR A 176 16.19 -3.93 0.90
N GLN A 177 17.13 -3.01 0.67
CA GLN A 177 18.23 -3.18 -0.29
C GLN A 177 19.04 -4.44 0.00
N LYS A 178 19.42 -4.67 1.25
CA LYS A 178 20.17 -5.87 1.67
C LYS A 178 19.41 -7.16 1.35
N THR A 179 18.12 -7.21 1.66
CA THR A 179 17.27 -8.38 1.39
C THR A 179 17.10 -8.59 -0.11
N LEU A 180 16.82 -7.54 -0.88
CA LEU A 180 16.62 -7.66 -2.33
C LEU A 180 17.92 -8.04 -3.06
N GLN A 181 19.08 -7.54 -2.61
CA GLN A 181 20.38 -7.91 -3.14
C GLN A 181 20.70 -9.40 -2.93
N LYS A 182 20.31 -9.99 -1.79
CA LYS A 182 20.45 -11.43 -1.53
C LYS A 182 19.75 -12.29 -2.58
N TYR A 183 18.67 -11.79 -3.20
CA TYR A 183 17.87 -12.50 -4.20
C TYR A 183 18.06 -11.98 -5.64
N ASP A 184 19.02 -11.06 -5.87
CA ASP A 184 19.25 -10.40 -7.16
C ASP A 184 17.98 -9.73 -7.74
N LEU A 185 17.19 -9.10 -6.88
CA LEU A 185 15.94 -8.45 -7.26
C LEU A 185 16.10 -6.94 -7.49
N PRO A 186 15.48 -6.38 -8.53
CA PRO A 186 15.56 -4.96 -8.82
C PRO A 186 14.76 -4.14 -7.81
N LEU A 187 15.36 -3.03 -7.35
CA LEU A 187 14.71 -1.97 -6.59
C LEU A 187 14.81 -0.65 -7.37
N LEU A 188 13.69 -0.20 -7.93
CA LEU A 188 13.56 1.08 -8.61
C LEU A 188 13.24 2.18 -7.57
N ASP A 189 14.27 2.74 -6.96
CA ASP A 189 14.17 3.77 -5.93
C ASP A 189 14.10 5.19 -6.53
N TYR A 190 12.98 5.87 -6.34
CA TYR A 190 12.76 7.24 -6.81
C TYR A 190 12.84 8.29 -5.70
N SER A 191 13.37 7.95 -4.53
CA SER A 191 13.54 8.88 -3.41
C SER A 191 14.33 10.13 -3.84
N ASP A 192 15.38 9.95 -4.66
CA ASP A 192 16.24 11.03 -5.16
C ASP A 192 15.94 11.44 -6.61
N ASP A 193 14.76 11.08 -7.14
CA ASP A 193 14.38 11.44 -8.51
C ASP A 193 14.08 12.94 -8.65
N SER A 194 14.26 13.51 -9.85
CA SER A 194 13.99 14.95 -10.08
C SER A 194 12.54 15.37 -9.80
N ILE A 195 11.59 14.43 -9.71
CA ILE A 195 10.23 14.68 -9.19
C ILE A 195 10.30 15.13 -7.72
N SER A 196 11.08 14.47 -6.86
CA SER A 196 11.20 14.71 -5.41
C SER A 196 11.59 16.15 -5.06
N TYR A 197 12.26 16.85 -5.98
CA TYR A 197 12.71 18.23 -5.82
C TYR A 197 11.71 19.29 -6.31
N GLN A 198 10.56 18.87 -6.82
CA GLN A 198 9.58 19.76 -7.46
C GLN A 198 8.22 19.69 -6.75
N GLN A 199 7.96 20.65 -5.83
CA GLN A 199 6.73 20.72 -5.03
C GLN A 199 5.43 20.63 -5.85
N LYS A 200 5.43 21.12 -7.10
CA LYS A 200 4.26 21.08 -8.00
C LYS A 200 3.71 19.67 -8.27
N TRP A 201 4.48 18.63 -7.99
CA TRP A 201 4.07 17.23 -8.16
C TRP A 201 3.41 16.61 -6.93
N PHE A 202 3.37 17.34 -5.81
CA PHE A 202 2.92 16.80 -4.53
C PHE A 202 1.72 17.56 -3.97
N TYR A 203 0.93 16.89 -3.12
CA TYR A 203 -0.08 17.56 -2.29
C TYR A 203 0.28 17.56 -0.79
N ASN A 204 1.21 16.72 -0.38
CA ASN A 204 1.88 16.79 0.92
C ASN A 204 3.31 16.24 0.80
N THR A 205 4.02 16.08 1.92
CA THR A 205 5.42 15.63 1.91
C THR A 205 5.66 14.22 1.37
N THR A 206 4.65 13.33 1.41
CA THR A 206 4.79 11.91 1.06
C THR A 206 3.93 11.47 -0.12
N HIS A 207 3.03 12.31 -0.63
CA HIS A 207 2.06 11.92 -1.65
C HIS A 207 2.04 12.86 -2.86
N LEU A 208 2.15 12.26 -4.03
CA LEU A 208 2.00 12.90 -5.33
C LEU A 208 0.56 13.37 -5.56
N ASN A 209 0.40 14.53 -6.20
CA ASN A 209 -0.88 14.93 -6.80
C ASN A 209 -1.11 14.21 -8.14
N ASP A 210 -2.21 14.52 -8.82
CA ASP A 210 -2.56 13.91 -10.11
C ASP A 210 -1.45 14.05 -11.15
N LYS A 211 -0.93 15.26 -11.33
CA LYS A 211 0.15 15.54 -12.28
C LYS A 211 1.45 14.82 -11.90
N GLY A 212 1.76 14.74 -10.62
CA GLY A 212 2.92 14.02 -10.11
C GLY A 212 2.80 12.52 -10.32
N ALA A 213 1.61 11.96 -10.09
CA ALA A 213 1.32 10.55 -10.34
C ALA A 213 1.43 10.18 -11.81
N ASP A 214 0.98 11.05 -12.73
CA ASP A 214 1.13 10.85 -14.18
C ASP A 214 2.62 10.87 -14.59
N GLU A 215 3.38 11.85 -14.12
CA GLU A 215 4.81 11.96 -14.43
C GLU A 215 5.61 10.79 -13.83
N PHE A 216 5.32 10.39 -12.59
CA PHE A 216 5.93 9.21 -11.99
C PHE A 216 5.59 7.93 -12.76
N THR A 217 4.32 7.74 -13.14
CA THR A 217 3.88 6.58 -13.92
C THR A 217 4.63 6.50 -15.26
N ARG A 218 4.81 7.63 -15.96
CA ARG A 218 5.57 7.68 -17.21
C ARG A 218 7.02 7.22 -17.03
N ARG A 219 7.68 7.63 -15.94
CA ARG A 219 9.05 7.22 -15.63
C ARG A 219 9.13 5.75 -15.22
N LEU A 220 8.23 5.32 -14.35
CA LEU A 220 8.16 3.93 -13.87
C LEU A 220 7.94 2.97 -15.04
N VAL A 221 6.95 3.24 -15.91
CA VAL A 221 6.70 2.41 -17.09
C VAL A 221 7.93 2.36 -18.02
N THR A 222 8.64 3.48 -18.18
CA THR A 222 9.87 3.50 -18.98
C THR A 222 10.96 2.62 -18.37
N ALA A 223 11.16 2.70 -17.05
CA ALA A 223 12.13 1.89 -16.30
C ALA A 223 11.75 0.40 -16.24
N LEU A 224 10.46 0.07 -16.36
CA LEU A 224 9.98 -1.31 -16.37
C LEU A 224 10.19 -2.03 -17.71
N LYS A 225 10.35 -1.30 -18.82
CA LYS A 225 10.51 -1.89 -20.17
C LYS A 225 11.58 -2.99 -20.29
N PRO A 226 12.78 -2.86 -19.68
CA PRO A 226 13.79 -3.92 -19.75
C PRO A 226 13.39 -5.22 -19.05
N TYR A 227 12.44 -5.15 -18.11
CA TYR A 227 11.97 -6.29 -17.33
C TYR A 227 10.76 -6.97 -17.94
N MET A 228 9.94 -6.22 -18.66
CA MET A 228 8.75 -6.73 -19.34
C MET A 228 9.14 -7.38 -20.67
N ARG A 229 8.86 -8.69 -20.80
CA ARG A 229 9.02 -9.46 -22.03
C ARG A 229 7.72 -9.47 -22.83
#